data_AF-A0A0P7Y5U6-F1
#
_entry.id   AF-A0A0P7Y5U6-F1
#
_cell.length_a   1.000
_cell.length_b   1.000
_cell.length_c   1.000
_cell.angle_alpha   90.00
_cell.angle_beta   90.00
_cell.angle_gamma   90.00
#
_symmetry.space_group_name_H-M   'P 1'
#
loop_
_entity.id
_entity.type
_entity.pdbx_description
1 polymer ?
#
loop_
_entity_poly.entity_id
_entity_poly.type
_entity_poly.pdbx_seq_one_letter_code
_entity_poly.pdbx_strand_id
1 'polypeptide(L)'
;MRLRVLNVTSGENAAFDLMFRLAVAPSDPFDRPLSAGLDHLPNGIDLAIDDEATRTVLRGMGHRLRAPATRICHWSGYMRPGLFSVYRRMLDPDDAGFARDLSAALGARVTGERGRAFPRAKAGLTIAAWPGRSQV
;
A
#
# COMPACT_ATOMS: atom_id res chain seq x y z
N MET A 1 -18.95 15.25 7.48
CA MET A 1 -17.83 14.29 7.55
C MET A 1 -17.51 13.84 6.13
N ARG A 2 -16.28 14.01 5.64
CA ARG A 2 -15.89 13.55 4.29
C ARG A 2 -15.22 12.18 4.41
N LEU A 3 -15.74 11.16 3.72
CA LEU A 3 -15.13 9.83 3.68
C LEU A 3 -13.75 9.92 2.99
N ARG A 4 -12.73 9.27 3.54
CA ARG A 4 -11.41 9.10 2.93
C ARG A 4 -11.08 7.61 2.89
N VAL A 5 -10.53 7.14 1.78
CA VAL A 5 -10.15 5.74 1.61
C VAL A 5 -8.66 5.67 1.38
N LEU A 6 -7.94 4.99 2.28
CA LEU A 6 -6.53 4.68 2.10
C LEU A 6 -6.42 3.22 1.63
N ASN A 7 -5.95 3.02 0.40
CA ASN A 7 -5.66 1.70 -0.14
C ASN A 7 -4.17 1.41 0.01
N VAL A 8 -3.84 0.43 0.84
CA VAL A 8 -2.45 0.06 1.10
C VAL A 8 -2.10 -1.19 0.31
N THR A 9 -1.08 -1.09 -0.53
CA THR A 9 -0.65 -2.18 -1.41
C THR A 9 0.82 -2.49 -1.20
N SER A 10 1.19 -3.75 -1.43
CA SER A 10 2.56 -4.24 -1.37
C SER A 10 2.79 -5.22 -2.52
N GLY A 11 3.93 -5.12 -3.19
CA GLY A 11 4.42 -6.13 -4.11
C GLY A 11 4.62 -7.50 -3.44
N GLU A 12 4.84 -7.58 -2.12
CA GLU A 12 4.82 -8.83 -1.37
C GLU A 12 3.43 -9.53 -1.41
N ASN A 13 2.36 -8.78 -1.70
CA ASN A 13 0.99 -9.30 -1.83
C ASN A 13 0.65 -9.73 -3.27
N ALA A 14 1.51 -9.45 -4.27
CA ALA A 14 1.17 -9.62 -5.68
C ALA A 14 0.77 -11.06 -6.06
N ALA A 15 1.35 -12.07 -5.39
CA ALA A 15 0.97 -13.47 -5.59
C ALA A 15 -0.47 -13.73 -5.13
N PHE A 16 -0.88 -13.17 -4.00
CA PHE A 16 -2.25 -13.27 -3.48
C PHE A 16 -3.24 -12.53 -4.37
N ASP A 17 -2.88 -11.34 -4.86
CA ASP A 17 -3.70 -10.57 -5.79
C ASP A 17 -3.90 -11.30 -7.13
N LEU A 18 -2.89 -12.01 -7.60
CA LEU A 18 -3.01 -12.87 -8.78
C LEU A 18 -3.94 -14.05 -8.51
N MET A 19 -3.74 -14.77 -7.41
CA MET A 19 -4.62 -15.89 -7.03
C MET A 19 -6.07 -15.45 -6.89
N PHE A 20 -6.33 -14.29 -6.28
CA PHE A 20 -7.67 -13.71 -6.18
C PHE A 20 -8.29 -13.48 -7.56
N ARG A 21 -7.58 -12.83 -8.48
CA ARG A 21 -8.06 -12.57 -9.85
C ARG A 21 -8.34 -13.84 -10.65
N LEU A 22 -7.64 -14.94 -10.36
CA LEU A 22 -7.84 -16.22 -11.03
C LEU A 22 -9.01 -17.01 -10.41
N ALA A 23 -9.22 -16.89 -9.10
CA ALA A 23 -10.23 -17.66 -8.37
C ALA A 23 -11.61 -16.99 -8.33
N VAL A 24 -11.66 -15.65 -8.40
CA VAL A 24 -12.89 -14.87 -8.27
C VAL A 24 -13.18 -14.18 -9.60
N ALA A 25 -14.21 -14.66 -10.28
CA ALA A 25 -14.71 -14.01 -11.49
C ALA A 25 -15.34 -12.65 -11.12
N PRO A 26 -15.05 -11.59 -11.88
CA PRO A 26 -15.69 -10.30 -11.65
C PRO A 26 -17.19 -10.38 -11.99
N SER A 27 -18.01 -9.55 -11.33
CA SER A 27 -19.44 -9.47 -11.64
C SER A 27 -19.68 -8.69 -12.93
N ASP A 28 -18.87 -7.65 -13.17
CA ASP A 28 -18.81 -6.90 -14.42
C ASP A 28 -17.41 -7.01 -15.06
N PRO A 29 -17.28 -7.20 -16.39
CA PRO A 29 -15.98 -7.28 -17.06
C PRO A 29 -15.03 -6.08 -16.84
N PHE A 30 -15.56 -4.92 -16.45
CA PHE A 30 -14.80 -3.71 -16.14
C PHE A 30 -14.40 -3.61 -14.65
N ASP A 31 -14.92 -4.49 -13.79
CA ASP A 31 -14.54 -4.52 -12.38
C ASP A 31 -13.05 -4.80 -12.23
N ARG A 32 -12.44 -4.09 -11.27
CA ARG A 32 -11.05 -4.27 -10.91
C ARG A 32 -10.93 -4.58 -9.42
N PRO A 33 -9.99 -5.47 -9.03
CA PRO A 33 -9.71 -5.67 -7.63
C PRO A 33 -9.16 -4.38 -7.01
N LEU A 34 -9.28 -4.25 -5.68
CA LEU A 34 -8.77 -3.10 -4.94
C LEU A 34 -7.24 -2.91 -5.12
N SER A 35 -6.52 -4.00 -5.36
CA SER A 35 -5.09 -3.98 -5.69
C SER A 35 -4.76 -3.31 -7.04
N ALA A 36 -5.76 -3.00 -7.87
CA ALA A 36 -5.58 -2.23 -9.10
C ALA A 36 -5.54 -0.70 -8.89
N GLY A 37 -5.80 -0.23 -7.66
CA GLY A 37 -5.76 1.18 -7.28
C GLY A 37 -7.15 1.83 -7.21
N LEU A 38 -7.19 2.99 -6.56
CA LEU A 38 -8.35 3.84 -6.33
C LEU A 38 -8.31 5.15 -7.13
N ASP A 39 -7.54 5.22 -8.22
CA ASP A 39 -7.40 6.40 -9.09
C ASP A 39 -8.76 7.01 -9.55
N HIS A 40 -9.82 6.21 -9.58
CA HIS A 40 -11.17 6.62 -9.97
C HIS A 40 -11.96 7.28 -8.82
N LEU A 41 -11.47 7.20 -7.58
CA LEU A 41 -12.09 7.81 -6.41
C LEU A 41 -11.39 9.13 -6.05
N PRO A 42 -12.10 10.27 -6.05
CA PRO A 42 -11.49 11.58 -5.74
C PRO A 42 -10.98 11.71 -4.30
N ASN A 43 -11.42 10.80 -3.42
CA ASN A 43 -11.04 10.70 -2.02
C ASN A 43 -10.22 9.44 -1.70
N GLY A 44 -9.78 8.71 -2.73
CA GLY A 44 -8.89 7.56 -2.63
C GLY A 44 -7.43 7.97 -2.58
N ILE A 45 -6.65 7.28 -1.76
CA ILE A 45 -5.19 7.43 -1.68
C ILE A 45 -4.58 6.04 -1.82
N ASP A 46 -3.80 5.82 -2.87
CA ASP A 46 -3.03 4.60 -3.05
C ASP A 46 -1.64 4.73 -2.42
N LEU A 47 -1.33 3.82 -1.50
CA LEU A 47 -0.07 3.77 -0.76
C LEU A 47 0.66 2.45 -1.02
N ALA A 48 1.57 2.45 -1.97
CA ALA A 48 2.43 1.31 -2.29
C ALA A 48 3.62 1.24 -1.31
N ILE A 49 3.53 0.44 -0.25
CA ILE A 49 4.49 0.49 0.88
C ILE A 49 5.88 -0.05 0.55
N ASP A 50 6.03 -0.76 -0.56
CA ASP A 50 7.31 -1.30 -1.07
C ASP A 50 8.07 -0.30 -1.93
N ASP A 51 7.34 0.63 -2.56
CA ASP A 51 7.91 1.60 -3.47
C ASP A 51 8.89 2.51 -2.72
N GLU A 52 10.09 2.66 -3.27
CA GLU A 52 11.14 3.45 -2.63
C GLU A 52 10.76 4.93 -2.54
N ALA A 53 10.03 5.44 -3.51
CA ALA A 53 9.60 6.82 -3.49
C ALA A 53 8.48 7.05 -2.48
N THR A 54 7.49 6.15 -2.39
CA THR A 54 6.50 6.17 -1.31
C THR A 54 7.20 6.16 0.07
N ARG A 55 8.18 5.28 0.28
CA ARG A 55 8.95 5.25 1.54
C ARG A 55 9.75 6.53 1.76
N THR A 56 10.23 7.19 0.71
CA THR A 56 10.93 8.48 0.80
C THR A 56 10.00 9.62 1.17
N VAL A 57 8.81 9.69 0.56
CA VAL A 57 7.76 10.65 0.94
C VAL A 57 7.38 10.47 2.40
N LEU A 58 7.06 9.24 2.80
CA LEU A 58 6.70 8.94 4.19
C LEU A 58 7.82 9.31 5.16
N ARG A 59 9.08 9.02 4.82
CA ARG A 59 10.24 9.42 5.64
C ARG A 59 10.33 10.94 5.78
N GLY A 60 10.10 11.70 4.71
CA GLY A 60 10.04 13.17 4.75
C GLY A 60 8.91 13.70 5.64
N MET A 61 7.82 12.95 5.76
CA MET A 61 6.70 13.24 6.66
C MET A 61 6.89 12.68 8.09
N GLY A 62 8.06 12.12 8.42
CA GLY A 62 8.37 11.57 9.74
C GLY A 62 8.04 10.08 9.94
N HIS A 63 7.56 9.39 8.92
CA HIS A 63 7.13 7.98 8.97
C HIS A 63 8.15 7.06 8.29
N ARG A 64 8.96 6.35 9.10
CA ARG A 64 9.99 5.43 8.57
C ARG A 64 9.44 4.02 8.46
N LEU A 65 9.20 3.56 7.23
CA LEU A 65 8.79 2.19 6.94
C LEU A 65 10.01 1.31 6.65
N ARG A 66 10.03 0.10 7.20
CA ARG A 66 11.04 -0.90 6.85
C ARG A 66 10.91 -1.31 5.38
N ALA A 67 12.02 -1.60 4.72
CA ALA A 67 12.01 -2.24 3.41
C ALA A 67 11.33 -3.62 3.46
N PRO A 68 10.85 -4.14 2.31
CA PRO A 68 10.38 -5.53 2.22
C PRO A 68 11.45 -6.50 2.71
N ALA A 69 11.06 -7.46 3.54
CA ALA A 69 11.98 -8.48 4.04
C ALA A 69 11.91 -9.77 3.21
N THR A 70 10.80 -9.96 2.48
CA THR A 70 10.55 -11.16 1.67
C THR A 70 9.96 -10.78 0.32
N ARG A 71 9.62 -11.77 -0.50
CA ARG A 71 8.95 -11.54 -1.79
C ARG A 71 7.47 -11.91 -1.77
N ILE A 72 7.05 -12.77 -0.85
CA ILE A 72 5.66 -13.19 -0.68
C ILE A 72 5.31 -13.11 0.80
N CYS A 73 4.45 -12.17 1.14
CA CYS A 73 3.95 -11.95 2.49
C CYS A 73 2.58 -11.30 2.43
N HIS A 74 1.57 -11.94 3.00
CA HIS A 74 0.23 -11.36 3.07
C HIS A 74 0.14 -10.25 4.14
N TRP A 75 0.93 -10.39 5.21
CA TRP A 75 0.87 -9.55 6.41
C TRP A 75 1.56 -8.19 6.24
N SER A 76 2.32 -7.97 5.17
CA SER A 76 3.13 -6.75 5.00
C SER A 76 2.27 -5.49 4.99
N GLY A 77 1.10 -5.52 4.35
CA GLY A 77 0.11 -4.44 4.35
C GLY A 77 -0.44 -4.10 5.75
N TYR A 78 -0.39 -5.04 6.69
CA TYR A 78 -0.94 -4.85 8.03
C TYR A 78 0.14 -4.55 9.07
N MET A 79 1.30 -5.18 8.96
CA MET A 79 2.25 -5.31 10.07
C MET A 79 3.66 -4.84 9.74
N ARG A 80 3.85 -4.16 8.60
CA ARG A 80 5.16 -3.58 8.28
C ARG A 80 5.60 -2.61 9.39
N PRO A 81 6.81 -2.79 9.96
CA PRO A 81 7.34 -1.85 10.95
C PRO A 81 7.33 -0.43 10.40
N GLY A 82 6.74 0.49 11.18
CA GLY A 82 6.55 1.90 10.84
C GLY A 82 5.19 2.24 10.23
N LEU A 83 4.46 1.29 9.65
CA LEU A 83 3.20 1.55 8.95
C LEU A 83 2.06 2.00 9.90
N PHE A 84 2.02 1.47 11.12
CA PHE A 84 1.06 1.90 12.14
C PHE A 84 1.12 3.39 12.47
N SER A 85 2.29 4.03 12.32
CA SER A 85 2.39 5.48 12.54
C SER A 85 1.59 6.29 11.50
N VAL A 86 1.45 5.77 10.28
CA VAL A 86 0.61 6.36 9.22
C VAL A 86 -0.86 6.10 9.53
N TYR A 87 -1.22 4.88 9.95
CA TYR A 87 -2.59 4.52 10.32
C TYR A 87 -3.12 5.36 11.49
N ARG A 88 -2.30 5.55 12.52
CA ARG A 88 -2.67 6.39 13.66
C ARG A 88 -3.05 7.80 13.23
N ARG A 89 -2.23 8.45 12.38
CA ARG A 89 -2.53 9.80 11.89
C ARG A 89 -3.72 9.84 10.95
N MET A 90 -3.93 8.80 10.14
CA MET A 90 -5.12 8.73 9.28
C MET A 90 -6.43 8.59 10.05
N LEU A 91 -6.39 7.95 11.22
CA LEU A 91 -7.55 7.70 12.06
C LEU A 91 -7.70 8.73 13.18
N ASP A 92 -6.77 9.68 13.29
CA ASP A 92 -6.80 10.73 14.30
C ASP A 92 -7.81 11.82 13.88
N PRO A 93 -8.92 12.00 14.62
CA PRO A 93 -9.92 13.01 14.29
C PRO A 93 -9.38 14.45 14.40
N ASP A 94 -8.32 14.66 15.20
CA ASP A 94 -7.69 15.96 15.39
C ASP A 94 -6.66 16.27 14.29
N ASP A 95 -6.21 15.26 13.54
CA ASP A 95 -5.29 15.39 12.39
C ASP A 95 -6.03 15.33 11.05
N ALA A 96 -7.06 16.18 10.90
CA ALA A 96 -7.86 16.25 9.68
C ALA A 96 -7.05 16.65 8.41
N GLY A 97 -5.84 17.18 8.59
CA GLY A 97 -4.94 17.62 7.51
C GLY A 97 -4.10 16.49 6.91
N PHE A 98 -3.76 15.46 7.69
CA PHE A 98 -2.81 14.43 7.26
C PHE A 98 -3.20 13.74 5.95
N ALA A 99 -4.47 13.39 5.77
CA ALA A 99 -4.94 12.73 4.55
C ALA A 99 -4.71 13.58 3.29
N ARG A 100 -4.97 14.89 3.40
CA ARG A 100 -4.74 15.84 2.30
C ARG A 100 -3.26 15.96 2.02
N ASP A 101 -2.44 16.12 3.06
CA ASP A 101 -1.01 16.35 2.91
C ASP A 101 -0.30 15.10 2.35
N LEU A 102 -0.72 13.91 2.78
CA LEU A 102 -0.26 12.64 2.21
C LEU A 102 -0.67 12.53 0.73
N SER A 103 -1.93 12.81 0.41
CA SER A 103 -2.41 12.79 -0.97
C SER A 103 -1.66 13.78 -1.86
N ALA A 104 -1.38 14.99 -1.38
CA ALA A 104 -0.62 15.99 -2.11
C ALA A 104 0.85 15.57 -2.32
N ALA A 105 1.50 15.03 -1.28
CA ALA A 105 2.88 14.57 -1.35
C ALA A 105 3.05 13.37 -2.30
N LEU A 106 2.07 12.47 -2.34
CA LEU A 106 2.03 11.34 -3.29
C LEU A 106 1.59 11.79 -4.70
N GLY A 107 0.66 12.76 -4.79
CA GLY A 107 0.10 13.26 -6.05
C GLY A 107 1.04 14.16 -6.85
N ALA A 108 1.91 14.93 -6.18
CA ALA A 108 2.98 15.70 -6.84
C ALA A 108 3.91 14.81 -7.70
N ARG A 109 3.95 13.50 -7.42
CA ARG A 109 4.64 12.47 -8.22
C ARG A 109 3.87 12.06 -9.48
N VAL A 110 2.53 12.05 -9.47
CA VAL A 110 1.73 11.52 -10.60
C VAL A 110 1.91 12.35 -11.88
N THR A 111 2.30 13.62 -11.76
CA THR A 111 2.67 14.50 -12.88
C THR A 111 4.02 14.20 -13.53
N GLY A 112 4.86 13.33 -12.95
CA GLY A 112 6.13 12.89 -13.52
C GLY A 112 6.29 11.39 -13.37
N GLU A 113 6.11 10.66 -14.48
CA GLU A 113 6.34 9.21 -14.62
C GLU A 113 5.32 8.29 -13.92
N ARG A 114 4.31 7.85 -14.70
CA ARG A 114 3.47 6.69 -14.38
C ARG A 114 4.28 5.39 -14.47
N GLY A 115 5.07 5.11 -13.44
CA GLY A 115 5.56 3.76 -13.17
C GLY A 115 4.45 2.93 -12.54
N ARG A 116 3.57 2.34 -13.36
CA ARG A 116 2.61 1.30 -12.91
C ARG A 116 3.41 0.04 -12.59
N ALA A 117 4.17 0.07 -11.50
CA ALA A 117 5.04 -1.01 -11.09
C ALA A 117 4.21 -2.04 -10.33
N PHE A 118 3.53 -2.94 -11.05
CA PHE A 118 3.55 -4.32 -10.57
C PHE A 118 5.01 -4.76 -10.65
N PRO A 119 5.71 -5.01 -9.53
CA PRO A 119 7.05 -5.55 -9.61
C PRO A 119 6.97 -6.87 -10.37
N ARG A 120 7.70 -6.96 -11.48
CA ARG A 120 7.98 -8.26 -12.11
C ARG A 120 8.59 -9.14 -11.03
N ALA A 121 7.92 -10.25 -10.71
CA ALA A 121 8.46 -11.27 -9.82
C ALA A 121 9.86 -11.65 -10.31
N LYS A 122 10.91 -11.23 -9.59
CA LYS A 122 12.26 -11.75 -9.81
C LYS A 122 12.24 -13.19 -9.29
N ALA A 123 12.72 -14.13 -10.10
CA ALA A 123 12.72 -15.55 -9.79
C ALA A 123 13.50 -15.83 -8.48
N GLY A 124 12.88 -16.64 -7.60
CA GLY A 124 13.33 -16.98 -6.26
C GLY A 124 12.17 -16.81 -5.28
N LEU A 125 11.61 -17.92 -4.79
CA LEU A 125 10.41 -17.95 -3.97
C LEU A 125 10.84 -17.98 -2.49
N THR A 126 10.63 -16.90 -1.75
CA THR A 126 10.72 -16.91 -0.29
C THR A 126 9.38 -16.44 0.26
N ILE A 127 8.65 -17.37 0.85
CA ILE A 127 7.35 -17.12 1.49
C ILE A 127 7.62 -16.88 2.97
N ALA A 128 7.23 -15.71 3.47
CA ALA A 128 7.28 -15.44 4.90
C ALA A 128 6.09 -16.14 5.56
N ALA A 129 6.33 -17.16 6.38
CA ALA A 129 5.37 -17.56 7.41
C ALA A 129 5.40 -16.51 8.53
N TRP A 130 4.25 -16.14 9.05
CA TRP A 130 4.14 -15.31 10.26
C TRP A 130 4.88 -16.00 11.42
N PRO A 131 6.01 -15.45 11.92
CA PRO A 131 6.62 -15.99 13.12
C PRO A 131 5.73 -15.56 14.28
N GLY A 132 4.92 -16.48 14.79
CA GLY A 132 4.21 -16.25 16.02
C GLY A 132 5.21 -15.89 17.13
N ARG A 133 5.03 -14.71 17.72
CA ARG A 133 5.55 -14.19 19.00
C ARG A 133 6.78 -13.26 18.98
N SER A 134 6.58 -12.17 19.73
CA SER A 134 7.51 -11.27 20.44
C SER A 134 8.62 -10.58 19.65
N GLN A 135 8.52 -9.27 19.52
CA GLN A 135 9.37 -8.37 20.30
C GLN A 135 8.49 -7.22 20.81
N VAL A 136 8.36 -7.17 22.13
CA VAL A 136 7.92 -6.00 22.90
C VAL A 136 9.02 -4.94 22.79
#